data_AF-A0A661NP08-F1
#
_entry.id   AF-A0A661NP08-F1
#
_cell.length_a   1.000
_cell.length_b   1.000
_cell.length_c   1.000
_cell.angle_alpha   90.00
_cell.angle_beta   90.00
_cell.angle_gamma   90.00
#
_symmetry.space_group_name_H-M   'P 1'
#
loop_
_entity.id
_entity.type
_entity.pdbx_description
1 polymer ?
#
loop_
_entity_poly.entity_id
_entity_poly.type
_entity_poly.pdbx_seq_one_letter_code
_entity_poly.pdbx_strand_id
1 'polypeptide(L)'
;MKVTLRPEQRPSGFHKNAVPLTLEFAMRFKEELATEMAGLGEAWHVEDRLLCVIHPEFKKDVEAYYEGRGRPLHQTMEPYQLERFDRLLLTRLIQTLEAKMPGFAAALGIVADHRGDEAGD
;
A
#
# COMPACT_ATOMS: atom_id res chain seq x y z
N MET A 1 31.00 5.13 -3.98
CA MET A 1 30.99 4.42 -2.68
C MET A 1 29.54 4.01 -2.39
N LYS A 2 29.24 2.71 -2.30
CA LYS A 2 27.87 2.22 -1.99
C LYS A 2 27.75 2.16 -0.47
N VAL A 3 27.21 3.21 0.16
CA VAL A 3 27.00 3.25 1.61
C VAL A 3 25.89 2.27 1.93
N THR A 4 26.25 1.11 2.48
CA THR A 4 25.28 0.12 2.96
C THR A 4 24.91 0.53 4.39
N LEU A 5 23.73 1.11 4.58
CA LEU A 5 23.22 1.47 5.91
C LEU A 5 23.04 0.20 6.75
N ARG A 6 23.46 0.25 8.02
CA ARG A 6 23.20 -0.83 8.98
C ARG A 6 21.69 -0.97 9.22
N PRO A 7 21.16 -2.17 9.55
CA PRO A 7 19.73 -2.36 9.81
C PRO A 7 19.15 -1.39 10.85
N GLU A 8 19.93 -1.07 11.88
CA GLU A 8 19.62 -0.12 12.95
C GLU A 8 19.64 1.36 12.53
N GLN A 9 20.18 1.67 11.35
CA GLN A 9 20.24 3.01 10.75
C GLN A 9 19.22 3.20 9.63
N ARG A 10 18.45 2.15 9.29
CA ARG A 10 17.37 2.30 8.32
C ARG A 10 16.27 3.15 8.94
N PRO A 11 15.75 4.16 8.23
CA PRO A 11 14.59 4.89 8.72
C PRO A 11 13.46 3.90 9.00
N SER A 12 12.67 4.16 10.05
CA SER A 12 11.38 3.48 10.24
C SER A 12 10.57 3.56 8.95
N GLY A 13 9.76 2.58 8.57
CA GLY A 13 9.00 2.69 7.33
C GLY A 13 8.09 3.91 7.28
N PHE A 14 7.90 4.47 6.08
CA PHE A 14 6.97 5.58 5.85
C PHE A 14 5.55 5.20 6.30
N HIS A 15 5.15 3.96 6.03
CA HIS A 15 3.87 3.36 6.41
C HIS A 15 3.64 3.16 7.91
N LYS A 16 4.66 3.32 8.76
CA LYS A 16 4.65 2.84 10.15
C LYS A 16 3.37 3.27 10.88
N ASN A 17 2.62 2.28 11.37
CA ASN A 17 1.37 2.41 12.12
C ASN A 17 0.20 3.12 11.39
N ALA A 18 0.28 3.32 10.07
CA ALA A 18 -0.70 4.13 9.34
C ALA A 18 -1.80 3.29 8.66
N VAL A 19 -1.47 2.10 8.17
CA VAL A 19 -2.37 1.27 7.32
C VAL A 19 -2.20 -0.24 7.56
N PRO A 20 -2.40 -0.71 8.81
CA PRO A 20 -2.07 -2.09 9.18
C PRO A 20 -2.87 -3.15 8.40
N LEU A 21 -4.16 -2.92 8.09
CA LEU A 21 -5.01 -3.91 7.42
C LEU A 21 -4.56 -4.12 5.97
N THR A 22 -4.37 -3.03 5.24
CA THR A 22 -3.90 -3.06 3.84
C THR A 22 -2.56 -3.78 3.74
N LEU A 23 -1.61 -3.44 4.62
CA LEU A 23 -0.26 -4.01 4.54
C LEU A 23 -0.23 -5.47 4.93
N GLU A 24 -0.97 -5.89 5.96
CA GLU A 24 -1.07 -7.30 6.32
C GLU A 24 -1.60 -8.11 5.13
N PHE A 25 -2.62 -7.60 4.44
CA PHE A 25 -3.18 -8.27 3.27
C PHE A 25 -2.22 -8.25 2.08
N ALA A 26 -1.63 -7.10 1.76
CA ALA A 26 -0.68 -6.93 0.64
C ALA A 26 0.55 -7.83 0.78
N MET A 27 1.04 -8.00 2.01
CA MET A 27 2.20 -8.85 2.30
C MET A 27 1.96 -10.32 1.96
N ARG A 28 0.71 -10.80 2.03
CA ARG A 28 0.35 -12.18 1.62
C ARG A 28 0.47 -12.39 0.11
N PHE A 29 0.42 -11.31 -0.68
CA PHE A 29 0.47 -11.32 -2.15
C PHE A 29 1.71 -10.60 -2.69
N LYS A 30 2.76 -10.49 -1.89
CA LYS A 30 3.97 -9.72 -2.25
C LYS A 30 4.69 -10.30 -3.48
N GLU A 31 4.60 -11.61 -3.71
CA GLU A 31 5.27 -12.28 -4.83
C GLU A 31 4.54 -11.98 -6.15
N GLU A 32 3.21 -11.97 -6.11
CA GLU A 32 2.32 -11.59 -7.22
C GLU A 32 2.46 -10.12 -7.61
N LEU A 33 2.88 -9.28 -6.65
CA LEU A 33 3.15 -7.85 -6.82
C LEU A 33 4.65 -7.52 -7.00
N ALA A 34 5.52 -8.54 -7.06
CA ALA A 34 6.97 -8.32 -7.10
C ALA A 34 7.44 -7.58 -8.35
N THR A 35 6.79 -7.82 -9.49
CA THR A 35 7.11 -7.17 -10.77
C THR A 35 6.90 -5.65 -10.69
N GLU A 36 5.83 -5.21 -10.04
CA GLU A 36 5.49 -3.80 -9.88
C GLU A 36 6.43 -3.10 -8.89
N MET A 37 6.91 -3.85 -7.90
CA MET A 37 7.89 -3.35 -6.93
C MET A 37 9.29 -3.20 -7.53
N ALA A 38 9.62 -3.88 -8.64
CA ALA A 38 10.96 -3.88 -9.23
C ALA A 38 11.43 -2.49 -9.69
N GLY A 39 10.50 -1.56 -9.96
CA GLY A 39 10.79 -0.17 -10.34
C GLY A 39 10.87 0.82 -9.19
N LEU A 40 10.82 0.35 -7.94
CA LEU A 40 10.83 1.18 -6.73
C LEU A 40 12.15 1.06 -5.97
N GLY A 41 12.42 2.01 -5.07
CA GLY A 41 13.71 2.06 -4.37
C GLY A 41 14.04 0.76 -3.61
N GLU A 42 15.11 0.07 -3.99
CA GLU A 42 15.51 -1.22 -3.37
C GLU A 42 15.85 -1.08 -1.88
N ALA A 43 16.27 0.11 -1.46
CA ALA A 43 16.55 0.41 -0.06
C ALA A 43 15.28 0.65 0.78
N TRP A 44 14.11 0.77 0.14
CA TRP A 44 12.84 0.97 0.81
C TRP A 44 12.34 -0.34 1.43
N HIS A 45 11.59 -0.21 2.52
CA HIS A 45 10.89 -1.34 3.13
C HIS A 45 9.89 -1.90 2.12
N VAL A 46 9.62 -3.21 2.21
CA VAL A 46 8.74 -3.88 1.25
C VAL A 46 7.31 -3.33 1.34
N GLU A 47 6.88 -2.98 2.54
CA GLU A 47 5.58 -2.39 2.84
C GLU A 47 5.41 -1.01 2.19
N ASP A 48 6.47 -0.18 2.17
CA ASP A 48 6.43 1.13 1.52
C ASP A 48 6.37 0.99 -0.01
N ARG A 49 7.03 -0.04 -0.55
CA ARG A 49 6.95 -0.38 -1.98
C ARG A 49 5.56 -0.90 -2.34
N LEU A 50 5.00 -1.81 -1.55
CA LEU A 50 3.63 -2.30 -1.71
C LEU A 50 2.63 -1.16 -1.65
N LEU A 51 2.79 -0.22 -0.72
CA LEU A 51 1.94 0.97 -0.63
C LEU A 51 1.99 1.80 -1.92
N CYS A 52 3.17 1.97 -2.52
CA CYS A 52 3.30 2.64 -3.82
C CYS A 52 2.70 1.82 -4.98
N VAL A 53 2.66 0.50 -4.91
CA VAL A 53 1.97 -0.33 -5.91
C VAL A 53 0.45 -0.13 -5.81
N ILE A 54 -0.09 -0.11 -4.59
CA ILE A 54 -1.53 0.05 -4.32
C ILE A 54 -2.00 1.48 -4.60
N HIS A 55 -1.15 2.46 -4.30
CA HIS A 55 -1.46 3.88 -4.45
C HIS A 55 -0.23 4.64 -4.98
N PRO A 56 -0.01 4.64 -6.31
CA PRO A 56 1.19 5.20 -6.96
C PRO A 56 1.50 6.65 -6.64
N GLU A 57 0.49 7.44 -6.29
CA GLU A 57 0.65 8.86 -5.92
C GLU A 57 1.58 9.05 -4.70
N PHE A 58 1.70 8.05 -3.81
CA PHE A 58 2.62 8.12 -2.67
C PHE A 58 4.09 8.02 -3.02
N LYS A 59 4.45 7.66 -4.26
CA LYS A 59 5.85 7.45 -4.64
C LYS A 59 6.72 8.66 -4.28
N LYS A 60 6.23 9.88 -4.52
CA LYS A 60 6.96 11.12 -4.21
C LYS A 60 7.13 11.36 -2.70
N ASP A 61 6.11 11.04 -1.91
CA ASP A 61 6.14 11.21 -0.46
C ASP A 61 7.06 10.19 0.20
N VAL A 62 7.01 8.93 -0.26
CA VAL A 62 7.93 7.87 0.16
C VAL A 62 9.36 8.22 -0.20
N GLU A 63 9.61 8.66 -1.43
CA GLU A 63 10.94 9.11 -1.87
C GLU A 63 11.47 10.26 -0.99
N ALA A 64 10.66 11.31 -0.77
CA ALA A 64 11.01 12.42 0.10
C ALA A 64 11.30 11.96 1.54
N TYR A 65 10.53 11.00 2.07
CA TYR A 65 10.75 10.42 3.39
C TYR A 65 12.12 9.71 3.48
N TYR A 66 12.44 8.86 2.51
CA TYR A 66 13.72 8.13 2.47
C TYR A 66 14.93 9.03 2.23
N GLU A 67 14.73 10.19 1.60
CA GLU A 67 15.75 11.24 1.46
C GLU A 67 15.87 12.15 2.69
N GLY A 68 15.07 11.93 3.74
CA GLY A 68 15.10 12.72 4.98
C GLY A 68 14.38 14.07 4.90
N ARG A 69 13.56 14.30 3.85
CA ARG A 69 12.79 15.53 3.62
C ARG A 69 11.31 15.39 3.95
N GLY A 70 10.80 14.16 4.01
CA GLY A 70 9.40 13.83 4.28
C GLY A 70 9.11 13.40 5.72
N ARG A 71 7.82 13.21 6.02
CA ARG A 71 7.32 12.71 7.31
C ARG A 71 6.66 11.34 7.12
N PRO A 72 6.64 10.47 8.14
CA PRO A 72 5.90 9.22 8.05
C PRO A 72 4.40 9.48 7.96
N LEU A 73 3.65 8.56 7.35
CA LEU A 73 2.24 8.74 7.00
C LEU A 73 1.35 9.01 8.22
N HIS A 74 1.62 8.39 9.37
CA HIS A 74 0.84 8.63 10.59
C HIS A 74 0.98 10.05 11.16
N GLN A 75 1.94 10.84 10.68
CA GLN A 75 2.11 12.25 11.08
C GLN A 75 1.48 13.24 10.10
N THR A 76 0.93 12.76 8.98
CA THR A 76 0.31 13.62 7.96
C THR A 76 -1.21 13.59 8.02
N MET A 77 -1.79 12.66 8.78
CA MET A 77 -3.23 12.43 8.92
C MET A 77 -3.60 12.11 10.36
N GLU A 78 -4.83 12.47 10.73
CA GLU A 78 -5.41 12.08 12.02
C GLU A 78 -5.77 10.58 12.04
N PRO A 79 -5.81 9.91 13.22
CA PRO A 79 -6.05 8.47 13.31
C PRO A 79 -7.33 7.98 12.61
N TYR A 80 -8.43 8.73 12.68
CA TYR A 80 -9.69 8.36 12.02
C TYR A 80 -9.60 8.48 10.49
N GLN A 81 -8.76 9.39 9.98
CA GLN A 81 -8.51 9.52 8.54
C GLN A 81 -7.68 8.34 8.06
N LEU A 82 -6.68 7.93 8.84
CA LEU A 82 -5.85 6.76 8.57
C LEU A 82 -6.70 5.48 8.53
N GLU A 83 -7.63 5.27 9.46
CA GLU A 83 -8.49 4.09 9.44
C GLU A 83 -9.38 4.05 8.17
N ARG A 84 -10.01 5.17 7.83
CA ARG A 84 -10.82 5.27 6.60
C ARG A 84 -9.96 5.04 5.36
N PHE A 85 -8.75 5.58 5.38
CA PHE A 85 -7.81 5.47 4.28
C PHE A 85 -7.27 4.04 4.11
N ASP A 86 -7.02 3.33 5.21
CA ASP A 86 -6.65 1.90 5.21
C ASP A 86 -7.73 1.06 4.54
N ARG A 87 -9.02 1.31 4.84
CA ARG A 87 -10.12 0.61 4.16
C ARG A 87 -10.18 0.91 2.65
N LEU A 88 -9.96 2.16 2.25
CA LEU A 88 -9.91 2.57 0.84
C LEU A 88 -8.76 1.87 0.10
N LEU A 89 -7.58 1.83 0.72
CA LEU A 89 -6.41 1.17 0.16
C LEU A 89 -6.60 -0.34 0.03
N LEU A 90 -7.27 -0.98 0.99
CA LEU A 90 -7.62 -2.39 0.90
C LEU A 90 -8.53 -2.67 -0.31
N THR A 91 -9.53 -1.84 -0.55
CA THR A 91 -10.37 -1.95 -1.75
C THR A 91 -9.55 -1.80 -3.03
N ARG A 92 -8.64 -0.82 -3.09
CA ARG A 92 -7.73 -0.64 -4.23
C ARG A 92 -6.82 -1.84 -4.44
N LEU A 93 -6.29 -2.41 -3.36
CA LEU A 93 -5.46 -3.62 -3.42
C LEU A 93 -6.23 -4.80 -4.01
N ILE A 94 -7.47 -5.03 -3.59
CA ILE A 94 -8.32 -6.08 -4.16
C ILE A 94 -8.54 -5.85 -5.65
N GLN A 95 -8.80 -4.61 -6.09
CA GLN A 95 -8.94 -4.27 -7.50
C GLN A 95 -7.64 -4.52 -8.30
N THR A 96 -6.49 -4.14 -7.74
CA THR A 96 -5.18 -4.39 -8.34
C THR A 96 -4.92 -5.89 -8.50
N LEU A 97 -5.27 -6.70 -7.48
CA LEU A 97 -5.12 -8.15 -7.53
C LEU A 97 -6.10 -8.80 -8.51
N GLU A 98 -7.35 -8.34 -8.58
CA GLU A 98 -8.35 -8.81 -9.55
C GLU A 98 -7.91 -8.55 -11.00
N ALA A 99 -7.36 -7.37 -11.28
CA ALA A 99 -6.84 -7.04 -12.61
C ALA A 99 -5.67 -7.95 -13.05
N LYS A 100 -4.90 -8.46 -12.07
CA LYS A 100 -3.74 -9.34 -12.30
C LYS A 100 -4.10 -10.82 -12.33
N MET A 101 -5.05 -11.20 -11.49
CA MET A 101 -5.51 -12.57 -11.30
C MET A 101 -7.04 -12.54 -11.43
N PRO A 102 -7.57 -12.59 -12.66
CA PRO A 102 -9.02 -12.55 -12.87
C PRO A 102 -9.72 -13.67 -12.09
N GLY A 103 -10.79 -13.33 -11.37
CA GLY A 103 -11.51 -14.24 -10.48
C GLY A 103 -10.98 -14.30 -9.04
N PHE A 104 -9.98 -13.47 -8.69
CA PHE A 104 -9.42 -13.40 -7.34
C PHE A 104 -10.46 -13.02 -6.27
N ALA A 105 -11.25 -11.99 -6.51
CA ALA A 105 -12.31 -11.55 -5.60
C ALA A 105 -13.35 -12.65 -5.38
N ALA A 106 -13.74 -13.35 -6.46
CA ALA A 106 -14.64 -14.49 -6.38
C ALA A 106 -14.04 -15.66 -5.59
N ALA A 107 -12.75 -15.97 -5.78
CA ALA A 107 -12.04 -17.02 -5.06
C ALA A 107 -11.90 -16.72 -3.56
N LEU A 108 -11.86 -15.44 -3.17
CA LEU A 108 -11.87 -15.00 -1.78
C LEU A 108 -13.28 -14.91 -1.17
N GLY A 109 -14.33 -15.21 -1.92
CA GLY A 109 -15.72 -15.01 -1.48
C GLY A 109 -16.05 -13.53 -1.25
N ILE A 110 -15.27 -12.62 -1.82
CA ILE A 110 -15.55 -11.18 -1.83
C ILE A 110 -16.61 -10.97 -2.90
N VAL A 111 -17.87 -11.12 -2.51
CA VAL A 111 -18.99 -10.72 -3.36
C VAL A 111 -18.89 -9.21 -3.48
N ALA A 112 -18.55 -8.72 -4.68
CA ALA A 112 -18.83 -7.33 -5.01
C ALA A 112 -20.35 -7.18 -4.89
N ASP A 113 -20.85 -6.67 -3.77
CA ASP A 113 -22.24 -6.25 -3.63
C ASP A 113 -22.39 -5.02 -4.55
N HIS A 114 -22.54 -5.30 -5.84
CA HIS A 114 -23.01 -4.36 -6.85
C HIS A 114 -24.54 -4.37 -6.78
N ARG A 115 -25.09 -4.03 -5.60
CA ARG A 115 -26.42 -3.43 -5.60
C ARG A 115 -26.21 -1.99 -6.03
N GLY A 116 -26.35 -1.78 -7.32
CA GLY A 116 -26.72 -0.47 -7.82
C GLY A 116 -27.94 -0.01 -7.04
N ASP A 117 -27.80 1.09 -6.33
CA ASP A 117 -28.89 2.02 -6.07
C ASP A 117 -29.47 2.45 -7.42
N GLU A 118 -30.31 1.63 -8.03
CA GLU A 118 -31.38 2.11 -8.91
C GLU A 118 -32.61 2.30 -8.02
N ALA A 119 -32.51 3.29 -7.13
CA ALA A 119 -33.65 3.85 -6.44
C ALA A 119 -34.34 4.86 -7.39
N GLY A 120 -35.42 4.39 -8.02
CA GLY A 120 -36.61 5.18 -8.32
C GLY A 120 -36.57 6.12 -9.52
N ASP A 121 -37.28 5.72 -10.58
CA ASP A 121 -38.45 6.47 -11.09
C ASP A 121 -39.53 5.47 -11.54
#